data_AF-A0A925LFR2-F1
#
_entry.id   AF-A0A925LFR2-F1
#
_cell.length_a   1.000
_cell.length_b   1.000
_cell.length_c   1.000
_cell.angle_alpha   90.00
_cell.angle_beta   90.00
_cell.angle_gamma   90.00
#
_symmetry.space_group_name_H-M   'P 1'
#
loop_
_entity.id
_entity.type
_entity.pdbx_description
1 polymer ?
#
loop_
_entity_poly.entity_id
_entity_poly.type
_entity_poly.pdbx_seq_one_letter_code
_entity_poly.pdbx_strand_id
1 'polypeptide(L)'
;IISKIIEYVEVHPEKLSEVRRFMEYYLPTTLKLLNAYREFDRQPIQGENIRTAKSEIKNALDTINGAFENLLDSLFENAAWDVSTDISVLQTILAQEGLTDKDFNTNKTEGGKNE
;
A
#
# COMPACT_ATOMS: atom_id res chain seq x y z
N ILE A 1 6.74 -4.86 -6.23
CA ILE A 1 5.68 -4.09 -5.52
C ILE A 1 4.75 -3.42 -6.53
N ILE A 2 5.25 -2.57 -7.43
CA ILE A 2 4.43 -1.88 -8.45
C ILE A 2 3.55 -2.84 -9.27
N SER A 3 4.09 -3.96 -9.76
CA SER A 3 3.29 -4.96 -10.49
C SER A 3 2.12 -5.50 -9.67
N LYS A 4 2.34 -5.77 -8.37
CA LYS A 4 1.28 -6.24 -7.45
C LYS A 4 0.19 -5.20 -7.26
N ILE A 5 0.56 -3.92 -7.18
CA ILE A 5 -0.40 -2.81 -7.09
C ILE A 5 -1.25 -2.73 -8.36
N ILE A 6 -0.63 -2.87 -9.54
CA ILE A 6 -1.34 -2.85 -10.82
C ILE A 6 -2.28 -4.06 -10.94
N GLU A 7 -1.78 -5.27 -10.70
CA GLU A 7 -2.57 -6.51 -10.72
C GLU A 7 -3.77 -6.43 -9.76
N TYR A 8 -3.59 -5.86 -8.57
CA TYR A 8 -4.66 -5.68 -7.61
C TYR A 8 -5.74 -4.72 -8.11
N VAL A 9 -5.35 -3.56 -8.66
CA VAL A 9 -6.30 -2.56 -9.19
C VAL A 9 -7.00 -3.05 -10.45
N GLU A 10 -6.38 -3.91 -11.26
CA GLU A 10 -7.04 -4.56 -12.40
C GLU A 10 -8.22 -5.44 -11.98
N VAL A 11 -8.11 -6.10 -10.82
CA VAL A 11 -9.19 -6.89 -10.21
C VAL A 11 -10.18 -6.01 -9.44
N HIS A 12 -9.70 -4.89 -8.87
CA HIS A 12 -10.45 -3.96 -8.01
C HIS A 12 -10.48 -2.53 -8.57
N PRO A 13 -11.21 -2.26 -9.68
CA PRO A 13 -11.21 -0.97 -10.35
C PRO A 13 -11.71 0.19 -9.47
N GLU A 14 -12.52 -0.09 -8.44
CA GLU A 14 -12.95 0.89 -7.43
C GLU A 14 -11.77 1.51 -6.66
N LYS A 15 -10.66 0.78 -6.53
CA LYS A 15 -9.41 1.23 -5.89
C LYS A 15 -8.54 2.07 -6.79
N LEU A 16 -8.90 2.25 -8.06
CA LEU A 16 -8.13 3.07 -9.01
C LEU A 16 -7.97 4.51 -8.52
N SER A 17 -8.97 5.05 -7.82
CA SER A 17 -8.89 6.42 -7.26
C SER A 17 -7.79 6.55 -6.20
N GLU A 18 -7.61 5.52 -5.37
CA GLU A 18 -6.59 5.44 -4.32
C GLU A 18 -5.17 5.35 -4.92
N VAL A 19 -5.03 4.71 -6.08
CA VAL A 19 -3.74 4.48 -6.76
C VAL A 19 -3.43 5.52 -7.85
N ARG A 20 -4.42 6.29 -8.31
CA ARG A 20 -4.27 7.25 -9.42
C ARG A 20 -3.14 8.25 -9.18
N ARG A 21 -3.09 8.88 -8.00
CA ARG A 21 -2.04 9.86 -7.68
C ARG A 21 -0.65 9.25 -7.75
N PHE A 22 -0.53 7.97 -7.38
CA PHE A 22 0.70 7.21 -7.49
C PHE A 22 1.14 6.97 -8.93
N MET A 23 0.21 6.56 -9.79
CA MET A 23 0.49 6.32 -11.20
C MET A 23 0.79 7.61 -11.97
N GLU A 24 0.08 8.71 -11.67
CA GLU A 24 0.19 9.96 -12.42
C GLU A 24 1.39 10.83 -11.99
N TYR A 25 1.77 10.80 -10.71
CA TYR A 25 2.78 11.74 -10.18
C TYR A 25 4.04 11.04 -9.65
N TYR A 26 3.89 9.95 -8.89
CA TYR A 26 5.03 9.31 -8.23
C TYR A 26 5.78 8.35 -9.15
N LEU A 27 5.08 7.58 -9.99
CA LEU A 27 5.73 6.66 -10.93
C LEU A 27 6.61 7.39 -11.97
N PRO A 28 6.16 8.46 -12.65
CA PRO A 28 7.02 9.20 -13.58
C PRO A 28 8.23 9.82 -12.89
N THR A 29 8.06 10.30 -11.66
CA THR A 29 9.16 10.88 -10.86
C THR A 29 10.18 9.81 -10.47
N THR A 30 9.73 8.63 -10.08
CA THR A 30 10.59 7.46 -9.77
C THR A 30 11.43 7.08 -10.99
N LEU A 31 10.83 7.05 -12.18
CA LEU A 31 11.54 6.77 -13.43
C LEU A 31 12.59 7.85 -13.74
N LYS A 32 12.28 9.14 -13.52
CA LYS A 32 13.25 10.23 -13.68
C LYS A 32 14.45 10.06 -12.74
N LEU A 33 14.23 9.72 -11.48
CA LEU A 33 15.29 9.48 -10.50
C LEU A 33 16.16 8.28 -10.91
N LEU A 34 15.55 7.16 -11.31
CA LEU A 34 16.30 5.99 -11.77
C LEU A 34 17.14 6.28 -13.01
N ASN A 35 16.59 7.04 -13.96
CA ASN A 35 17.34 7.49 -15.13
C ASN A 35 18.51 8.40 -14.74
N ALA A 36 18.29 9.38 -13.87
CA ALA A 36 19.35 10.26 -13.38
C ALA A 36 20.47 9.48 -12.68
N TYR A 37 20.12 8.51 -11.82
CA TYR A 37 21.10 7.63 -11.19
C TYR A 37 21.94 6.90 -12.22
N ARG A 38 21.31 6.32 -13.25
CA ARG A 38 22.00 5.60 -14.31
C ARG A 38 22.92 6.50 -15.13
N GLU A 39 22.52 7.72 -15.43
CA GLU A 39 23.37 8.68 -16.16
C GLU A 39 24.58 9.11 -15.33
N PHE A 40 24.41 9.27 -14.01
CA PHE A 40 25.52 9.52 -13.08
C PHE A 40 26.45 8.31 -12.93
N ASP A 41 25.89 7.08 -12.90
CA ASP A 41 26.66 5.85 -12.81
C ASP A 41 27.55 5.61 -14.05
N ARG A 42 27.10 6.07 -15.22
CA ARG A 42 27.83 5.97 -16.49
C ARG A 42 28.96 7.00 -16.65
N GLN A 43 29.06 8.00 -15.78
CA GLN A 43 30.10 9.01 -15.90
C GLN A 43 31.48 8.38 -15.66
N PRO A 44 32.48 8.65 -16.52
CA PRO A 44 33.81 8.05 -16.42
C PRO A 44 34.57 8.50 -15.16
N ILE A 45 34.26 9.70 -14.66
CA ILE A 45 34.86 10.25 -13.44
C ILE A 45 33.76 10.35 -12.38
N GLN A 46 33.93 9.63 -11.29
CA GLN A 46 33.00 9.62 -10.16
C GLN A 46 33.45 10.60 -9.06
N GLY A 47 33.39 11.89 -9.37
CA GLY A 47 33.70 12.96 -8.41
C GLY A 47 32.70 13.02 -7.25
N GLU A 48 33.03 13.76 -6.18
CA GLU A 48 32.23 13.81 -4.96
C GLU A 48 30.77 14.21 -5.22
N ASN A 49 30.53 15.23 -6.05
CA ASN A 49 29.18 15.66 -6.42
C ASN A 49 28.34 14.53 -7.04
N ILE A 50 28.94 13.68 -7.89
CA ILE A 50 28.26 12.55 -8.53
C ILE A 50 27.94 11.47 -7.49
N ARG A 51 28.87 11.18 -6.58
CA ARG A 51 28.66 10.20 -5.50
C ARG A 51 27.55 10.65 -4.56
N THR A 52 27.55 11.93 -4.16
CA THR A 52 26.51 12.53 -3.33
C THR A 52 25.15 12.49 -4.00
N ALA A 53 25.03 12.95 -5.25
CA ALA A 53 23.76 12.93 -5.98
C ALA A 53 23.22 11.50 -6.15
N LYS A 54 24.08 10.52 -6.42
CA LYS A 54 23.69 9.10 -6.48
C LYS A 54 23.18 8.60 -5.12
N SER A 55 23.80 9.00 -4.02
CA SER A 55 23.36 8.64 -2.66
C SER A 55 21.99 9.23 -2.34
N GLU A 56 21.79 10.52 -2.64
CA GLU A 56 20.49 11.20 -2.46
C GLU A 56 19.38 10.54 -3.27
N ILE A 57 19.65 10.18 -4.53
CA ILE A 57 18.70 9.46 -5.36
C ILE A 57 18.36 8.10 -4.75
N LYS A 58 19.34 7.33 -4.26
CA LYS A 58 19.06 6.05 -3.59
C LYS A 58 18.13 6.23 -2.38
N ASN A 59 18.45 7.17 -1.50
CA ASN A 59 17.63 7.45 -0.32
C ASN A 59 16.19 7.85 -0.69
N ALA A 60 16.03 8.63 -1.76
CA ALA A 60 14.72 8.98 -2.30
C ALA A 60 13.98 7.75 -2.86
N LEU A 61 14.66 6.88 -3.59
CA LEU A 61 14.07 5.64 -4.12
C LEU A 61 13.67 4.66 -3.00
N ASP A 62 14.45 4.55 -1.93
CA ASP A 62 14.10 3.75 -0.75
C ASP A 62 12.84 4.30 -0.07
N THR A 63 12.73 5.62 0.06
CA THR A 63 11.54 6.29 0.60
C THR A 63 10.31 6.03 -0.26
N ILE A 64 10.46 6.11 -1.59
CA ILE A 64 9.40 5.80 -2.54
C ILE A 64 8.98 4.33 -2.44
N ASN A 65 9.93 3.41 -2.28
CA ASN A 65 9.63 1.99 -2.13
C ASN A 65 8.79 1.72 -0.87
N GLY A 66 9.15 2.30 0.27
CA GLY A 66 8.34 2.20 1.50
C GLY A 66 6.94 2.81 1.34
N ALA A 67 6.80 3.90 0.59
CA ALA A 67 5.49 4.47 0.26
C ALA A 67 4.64 3.53 -0.61
N PHE A 68 5.25 2.77 -1.53
CA PHE A 68 4.55 1.77 -2.33
C PHE A 68 4.15 0.54 -1.51
N GLU A 69 4.97 0.12 -0.55
CA GLU A 69 4.62 -0.95 0.39
C GLU A 69 3.41 -0.56 1.23
N ASN A 70 3.43 0.63 1.83
CA ASN A 70 2.29 1.14 2.62
C ASN A 70 1.01 1.29 1.78
N LEU A 71 1.13 1.72 0.51
CA LEU A 71 -0.02 1.77 -0.39
C LEU A 71 -0.58 0.36 -0.64
N LEU A 72 0.29 -0.61 -0.92
CA LEU A 72 -0.13 -1.99 -1.15
C LEU A 72 -0.82 -2.57 0.08
N ASP A 73 -0.28 -2.34 1.27
CA ASP A 73 -0.88 -2.80 2.52
C ASP A 73 -2.25 -2.16 2.75
N SER A 74 -2.38 -0.84 2.53
CA SER A 74 -3.66 -0.14 2.64
C SER A 74 -4.73 -0.67 1.68
N LEU A 75 -4.35 -1.09 0.47
CA LEU A 75 -5.26 -1.68 -0.49
C LEU A 75 -5.84 -3.02 0.01
N PHE A 76 -5.02 -3.83 0.70
CA PHE A 76 -5.44 -5.10 1.30
C PHE A 76 -6.23 -4.91 2.61
N GLU A 77 -5.84 -3.96 3.45
CA GLU A 77 -6.60 -3.63 4.67
C GLU A 77 -8.02 -3.20 4.32
N ASN A 78 -8.19 -2.34 3.31
CA ASN A 78 -9.52 -1.93 2.85
C ASN A 78 -10.38 -3.14 2.43
N ALA A 79 -9.83 -4.12 1.71
CA ALA A 79 -10.58 -5.32 1.35
C ALA A 79 -10.90 -6.23 2.55
N ALA A 80 -9.99 -6.36 3.51
CA ALA A 80 -10.25 -7.10 4.74
C ALA A 80 -11.37 -6.46 5.59
N TRP A 81 -11.42 -5.12 5.60
CA TRP A 81 -12.49 -4.34 6.23
C TRP A 81 -13.83 -4.50 5.50
N ASP A 82 -13.84 -4.46 4.17
CA ASP A 82 -15.05 -4.67 3.36
C ASP A 82 -15.64 -6.06 3.64
N VAL A 83 -14.82 -7.12 3.62
CA VAL A 83 -15.25 -8.48 3.96
C VAL A 83 -15.76 -8.58 5.40
N SER A 84 -15.11 -7.93 6.35
CA SER A 84 -15.55 -7.94 7.76
C SER A 84 -16.90 -7.24 7.95
N THR A 85 -17.15 -6.17 7.19
CA THR A 85 -18.42 -5.45 7.18
C THR A 85 -19.52 -6.32 6.59
N ASP A 86 -19.27 -6.97 5.45
CA ASP A 86 -20.23 -7.89 4.82
C ASP A 86 -20.56 -9.08 5.72
N ILE A 87 -19.57 -9.65 6.41
CA ILE A 87 -19.78 -10.70 7.41
C ILE A 87 -20.67 -10.18 8.55
N SER A 88 -20.43 -8.97 9.05
CA SER A 88 -21.21 -8.38 10.14
C SER A 88 -22.68 -8.12 9.73
N VAL A 89 -22.89 -7.65 8.49
CA VAL A 89 -24.22 -7.47 7.91
C VAL A 89 -24.93 -8.82 7.75
N LEU A 90 -24.26 -9.82 7.18
CA LEU A 90 -24.81 -11.16 7.02
C LEU A 90 -25.17 -11.78 8.38
N GLN A 91 -24.29 -11.66 9.39
CA GLN A 91 -24.56 -12.08 10.76
C GLN A 91 -25.80 -11.39 11.34
N THR A 92 -25.95 -10.09 11.11
CA THR A 92 -27.11 -9.33 11.58
C THR A 92 -28.40 -9.83 10.94
N ILE A 93 -28.40 -10.08 9.63
CA ILE A 93 -29.56 -10.60 8.89
C ILE A 93 -29.94 -12.00 9.40
N LEU A 94 -28.96 -12.91 9.52
CA LEU A 94 -29.19 -14.27 10.01
C LEU A 94 -29.71 -14.28 11.46
N ALA A 95 -29.23 -13.37 12.31
CA ALA A 95 -29.71 -13.22 13.68
C ALA A 95 -31.16 -12.72 13.74
N GLN A 96 -31.54 -11.78 12.86
CA GLN A 96 -32.92 -11.30 12.74
C GLN A 96 -33.87 -12.39 12.24
N GLU A 97 -33.41 -13.25 11.33
CA GLU A 97 -34.17 -14.38 10.81
C GLU A 97 -34.23 -15.57 11.78
N GLY A 98 -33.54 -15.49 12.93
CA GLY A 98 -33.47 -16.56 13.92
C GLY A 98 -32.66 -17.77 13.45
N LEU A 99 -31.83 -17.59 12.42
CA LEU A 99 -31.01 -18.64 11.79
C LEU A 99 -29.60 -18.73 12.41
N THR A 100 -29.27 -17.86 13.37
CA THR A 100 -28.04 -17.95 14.18
C THR A 100 -28.37 -17.85 15.66
N ASP A 101 -27.76 -18.72 16.46
CA ASP A 101 -27.87 -18.69 17.91
C ASP A 101 -27.25 -17.40 18.49
N LYS A 102 -27.85 -16.87 19.56
CA LYS A 102 -27.54 -15.58 20.21
C LYS A 102 -26.15 -15.46 20.85
N ASP A 103 -25.25 -16.41 20.60
CA ASP A 103 -23.93 -16.52 21.25
C ASP A 103 -22.74 -16.22 20.32
N PHE A 104 -22.95 -15.45 19.25
CA PHE A 104 -21.84 -14.80 18.53
C PHE A 104 -21.44 -13.48 19.21
N ASN A 105 -21.16 -13.53 20.51
CA ASN A 105 -20.48 -12.41 21.17
C ASN A 105 -19.04 -12.41 20.67
N THR A 106 -18.75 -11.50 19.73
CA THR A 106 -17.42 -11.09 19.34
C THR A 106 -16.54 -10.94 20.58
N ASN A 107 -15.54 -11.81 20.71
CA ASN A 107 -14.39 -11.53 21.56
C ASN A 107 -13.78 -10.22 21.05
N LYS A 108 -14.17 -9.11 21.68
CA LYS A 108 -13.32 -7.93 21.76
C LYS A 108 -12.04 -8.42 22.42
N THR A 109 -10.98 -8.57 21.64
CA THR A 109 -9.64 -8.72 22.18
C THR A 109 -9.37 -7.49 23.03
N GLU A 110 -9.38 -7.70 24.33
CA GLU A 110 -9.02 -6.72 25.34
C GLU A 110 -7.59 -6.25 25.06
N GLY A 111 -7.47 -5.03 24.52
CA GLY A 111 -6.26 -4.24 24.65
C GLY A 111 -6.09 -3.92 26.13
N GLY A 112 -5.27 -4.72 26.81
CA GLY A 112 -4.94 -4.57 28.22
C GLY A 112 -4.45 -3.15 28.53
N LYS A 113 -5.16 -2.51 29.47
CA LYS A 113 -4.62 -1.43 30.28
C LYS A 113 -3.63 -2.05 31.27
N ASN A 114 -2.37 -1.62 31.24
CA ASN A 114 -1.45 -1.62 32.38
C ASN A 114 -0.81 -0.22 32.37
N GLU A 115 -1.32 0.70 33.19
CA GLU A 115 -0.68 1.19 34.42
C GLU A 115 0.57 2.06 34.19
#